data_AF-A0A0B5QHK0-F1
#
_entry.id   AF-A0A0B5QHK0-F1
#
_cell.length_a   1.000
_cell.length_b   1.000
_cell.length_c   1.000
_cell.angle_alpha   90.00
_cell.angle_beta   90.00
_cell.angle_gamma   90.00
#
_symmetry.space_group_name_H-M   'P 1'
#
loop_
_entity.id
_entity.type
_entity.pdbx_description
1 polymer ?
#
loop_
_entity_poly.entity_id
_entity_poly.type
_entity_poly.pdbx_seq_one_letter_code
_entity_poly.pdbx_strand_id
1 'polypeptide(L)'
;MGEPSVEIIFKEAGITAAKRGTRGVVALILKDTMPANYSNPIKMDTIDEIPEALSDFNKEQIKLAMIGYQNPPKQVIAYIEAPDAANYSEAQNYLETIKWDYVVVPSIGQTADGKADTEANITSRATDFATWIKQLRSAKDIRVKAVLPHCPADSEGVINFATDDIKTAARTYTAAEYCSRIAGMLAGTSLNISATYAPLAEVVDVPHLKKEERDAAIDAGKLILINDGKKVKIDRAVNSFVTTIENKGEDFKKIKIVDIMDLIHDDIKSTAEDNYIGKYPNDYDHKCLLVAAINGYFEGLELDGLLDSSIEGQNRAEIDLDAQKACLKSQGIDISTMKDQEIKESNTGSQVFVKGQVVILDAIEDIKFQIYI
;
A
#
# COMPACT_ATOMS: atom_id res chain seq x y z
N MET A 1 -1.97 -21.05 -33.05
CA MET A 1 -1.68 -21.51 -31.68
C MET A 1 -0.92 -20.40 -30.94
N GLY A 2 -1.55 -19.26 -30.62
CA GLY A 2 -0.81 -18.09 -30.08
C GLY A 2 -1.58 -17.06 -29.25
N GLU A 3 -2.88 -17.26 -28.98
CA GLU A 3 -3.73 -16.27 -28.27
C GLU A 3 -4.17 -16.68 -26.84
N PRO A 4 -4.38 -17.97 -26.49
CA PRO A 4 -4.90 -18.34 -25.17
C PRO A 4 -4.01 -17.98 -23.97
N SER A 5 -2.70 -17.80 -24.17
CA SER A 5 -1.74 -17.72 -23.07
C SER A 5 -1.82 -16.44 -22.25
N VAL A 6 -2.07 -15.27 -22.85
CA VAL A 6 -2.10 -14.00 -22.09
C VAL A 6 -3.38 -13.87 -21.29
N GLU A 7 -4.51 -14.22 -21.89
CA GLU A 7 -5.81 -14.23 -21.20
C GLU A 7 -5.78 -15.19 -19.99
N ILE A 8 -5.16 -16.37 -20.14
CA ILE A 8 -4.95 -17.32 -19.03
C ILE A 8 -4.11 -16.68 -17.92
N ILE A 9 -3.01 -15.99 -18.25
CA ILE A 9 -2.15 -15.36 -17.23
C ILE A 9 -2.89 -14.26 -16.46
N PHE A 10 -3.65 -13.39 -17.13
CA PHE A 10 -4.46 -12.38 -16.44
C PHE A 10 -5.55 -13.01 -15.56
N LYS A 11 -6.22 -14.06 -16.03
CA LYS A 11 -7.20 -14.79 -15.22
C LYS A 11 -6.54 -15.47 -14.01
N GLU A 12 -5.40 -16.12 -14.20
CA GLU A 12 -4.63 -16.72 -13.11
C GLU A 12 -4.16 -15.67 -12.10
N ALA A 13 -3.71 -14.50 -12.57
CA ALA A 13 -3.38 -13.37 -11.72
C ALA A 13 -4.61 -12.94 -10.91
N GLY A 14 -5.80 -12.81 -11.54
CA GLY A 14 -7.05 -12.47 -10.85
C GLY A 14 -7.41 -13.50 -9.78
N ILE A 15 -7.42 -14.78 -10.12
CA ILE A 15 -7.74 -15.90 -9.20
C ILE A 15 -6.77 -15.98 -8.01
N THR A 16 -5.52 -15.54 -8.18
CA THR A 16 -4.50 -15.60 -7.13
C THR A 16 -4.31 -14.27 -6.40
N ALA A 17 -5.09 -13.24 -6.75
CA ALA A 17 -5.00 -11.90 -6.19
C ALA A 17 -5.36 -11.88 -4.71
N ALA A 18 -6.47 -12.50 -4.28
CA ALA A 18 -6.79 -12.56 -2.85
C ALA A 18 -5.71 -13.30 -2.06
N LYS A 19 -5.13 -14.37 -2.62
CA LYS A 19 -4.03 -15.10 -1.98
C LYS A 19 -2.79 -14.21 -1.83
N ARG A 20 -2.39 -13.47 -2.87
CA ARG A 20 -1.29 -12.48 -2.77
C ARG A 20 -1.60 -11.40 -1.74
N GLY A 21 -2.84 -10.89 -1.75
CA GLY A 21 -3.36 -9.91 -0.81
C GLY A 21 -3.55 -10.39 0.64
N THR A 22 -3.26 -11.66 0.96
CA THR A 22 -3.31 -12.12 2.36
C THR A 22 -2.03 -11.83 3.14
N ARG A 23 -0.91 -11.60 2.45
CA ARG A 23 0.42 -11.41 3.04
C ARG A 23 1.28 -10.48 2.17
N GLY A 24 1.41 -9.24 2.59
CA GLY A 24 2.32 -8.25 2.00
C GLY A 24 3.77 -8.38 2.49
N VAL A 25 4.63 -7.52 1.96
CA VAL A 25 6.07 -7.44 2.24
C VAL A 25 6.37 -6.12 2.95
N VAL A 26 7.07 -6.20 4.08
CA VAL A 26 7.46 -5.02 4.87
C VAL A 26 8.95 -4.74 4.65
N ALA A 27 9.29 -3.53 4.20
CA ALA A 27 10.65 -3.03 4.16
C ALA A 27 10.95 -2.23 5.45
N LEU A 28 12.10 -2.50 6.06
CA LEU A 28 12.64 -1.76 7.19
C LEU A 28 13.96 -1.14 6.77
N ILE A 29 14.08 0.18 6.92
CA ILE A 29 15.38 0.86 6.79
C ILE A 29 15.95 1.02 8.20
N LEU A 30 17.04 0.32 8.47
CA LEU A 30 17.63 0.21 9.80
C LEU A 30 19.06 0.77 9.77
N LYS A 31 19.43 1.54 10.79
CA LYS A 31 20.83 1.95 10.98
C LYS A 31 21.53 0.93 11.86
N ASP A 32 22.53 0.24 11.32
CA ASP A 32 23.33 -0.75 12.05
C ASP A 32 24.66 -1.04 11.33
N THR A 33 25.50 -1.85 11.95
CA THR A 33 26.62 -2.47 11.23
C THR A 33 26.12 -3.69 10.46
N MET A 34 26.37 -3.70 9.15
CA MET A 34 25.99 -4.82 8.29
C MET A 34 26.65 -6.14 8.76
N PRO A 35 25.87 -7.19 9.07
CA PRO A 35 26.42 -8.49 9.46
C PRO A 35 27.27 -9.13 8.34
N ALA A 36 28.46 -9.62 8.67
CA ALA A 36 29.48 -10.04 7.69
C ALA A 36 29.05 -11.15 6.70
N ASN A 37 28.11 -12.02 7.09
CA ASN A 37 27.65 -13.16 6.28
C ASN A 37 26.36 -12.87 5.48
N TYR A 38 25.93 -11.61 5.41
CA TYR A 38 24.67 -11.22 4.78
C TYR A 38 24.90 -10.24 3.63
N SER A 39 24.04 -10.30 2.62
CA SER A 39 23.91 -9.27 1.59
C SER A 39 22.94 -8.19 2.02
N ASN A 40 23.14 -6.96 1.58
CA ASN A 40 22.20 -5.86 1.83
C ASN A 40 21.23 -5.77 0.62
N PRO A 41 19.90 -5.85 0.82
CA PRO A 41 19.17 -6.03 2.07
C PRO A 41 19.11 -7.49 2.52
N ILE A 42 18.88 -7.64 3.82
CA ILE A 42 18.60 -8.92 4.46
C ILE A 42 17.12 -9.24 4.25
N LYS A 43 16.81 -10.35 3.59
CA LYS A 43 15.44 -10.81 3.34
C LYS A 43 15.12 -11.95 4.29
N MET A 44 14.01 -11.83 5.01
CA MET A 44 13.61 -12.79 6.03
C MET A 44 12.13 -13.12 5.91
N ASP A 45 11.82 -14.41 5.82
CA ASP A 45 10.46 -14.94 5.79
C ASP A 45 10.01 -15.40 7.18
N THR A 46 10.96 -15.68 8.09
CA THR A 46 10.70 -16.14 9.47
C THR A 46 11.62 -15.49 10.51
N ILE A 47 11.24 -15.60 11.78
CA ILE A 47 11.98 -15.00 12.91
C ILE A 47 13.37 -15.63 13.10
N ASP A 48 13.55 -16.90 12.72
CA ASP A 48 14.82 -17.63 12.90
C ASP A 48 15.91 -17.15 11.92
N GLU A 49 15.54 -16.37 10.90
CA GLU A 49 16.46 -15.81 9.91
C GLU A 49 17.04 -14.45 10.33
N ILE A 50 16.59 -13.90 11.46
CA ILE A 50 17.06 -12.61 11.98
C ILE A 50 18.52 -12.75 12.43
N PRO A 51 19.45 -11.95 11.86
CA PRO A 51 20.86 -12.01 12.25
C PRO A 51 21.07 -11.66 13.72
N GLU A 52 21.74 -12.54 14.47
CA GLU A 52 22.07 -12.30 15.89
C GLU A 52 22.94 -11.06 16.11
N ALA A 53 23.78 -10.73 15.13
CA ALA A 53 24.74 -9.64 15.17
C ALA A 53 24.12 -8.24 15.05
N LEU A 54 22.84 -8.13 14.68
CA LEU A 54 22.13 -6.85 14.71
C LEU A 54 21.92 -6.39 16.16
N SER A 55 21.84 -5.07 16.35
CA SER A 55 21.49 -4.47 17.63
C SER A 55 20.15 -4.97 18.16
N ASP A 56 20.00 -4.99 19.49
CA ASP A 56 18.75 -5.45 20.12
C ASP A 56 17.54 -4.63 19.69
N PHE A 57 17.73 -3.31 19.49
CA PHE A 57 16.72 -2.44 18.91
C PHE A 57 16.27 -2.91 17.52
N ASN A 58 17.20 -3.15 16.59
CA ASN A 58 16.84 -3.57 15.24
C ASN A 58 16.23 -4.98 15.19
N LYS A 59 16.71 -5.92 16.01
CA LYS A 59 16.09 -7.24 16.15
C LYS A 59 14.66 -7.13 16.67
N GLU A 60 14.41 -6.23 17.62
CA GLU A 60 13.07 -5.94 18.13
C GLU A 60 12.15 -5.38 17.03
N GLN A 61 12.63 -4.41 16.24
CA GLN A 61 11.85 -3.81 15.15
C GLN A 61 11.47 -4.84 14.06
N ILE A 62 12.39 -5.73 13.70
CA ILE A 62 12.11 -6.82 12.76
C ILE A 62 11.06 -7.77 13.34
N LYS A 63 11.20 -8.17 14.61
CA LYS A 63 10.22 -9.03 15.29
C LYS A 63 8.84 -8.39 15.36
N LEU A 64 8.76 -7.09 15.67
CA LEU A 64 7.49 -6.35 15.71
C LEU A 64 6.77 -6.38 14.35
N ALA A 65 7.49 -6.20 13.24
CA ALA A 65 6.92 -6.33 11.91
C ALA A 65 6.44 -7.75 11.63
N MET A 66 7.19 -8.78 12.04
CA MET A 66 6.83 -10.18 11.79
C MET A 66 5.61 -10.68 12.57
N ILE A 67 5.13 -9.97 13.60
CA ILE A 67 3.93 -10.37 14.37
C ILE A 67 2.68 -10.46 13.46
N GLY A 68 2.51 -9.51 12.53
CA GLY A 68 1.37 -9.52 11.62
C GLY A 68 0.01 -9.25 12.28
N TYR A 69 -1.07 -9.68 11.62
CA TYR A 69 -2.42 -9.68 12.21
C TYR A 69 -3.09 -11.04 12.07
N GLN A 70 -3.77 -11.28 10.95
CA GLN A 70 -4.32 -12.60 10.64
C GLN A 70 -3.21 -13.54 10.19
N ASN A 71 -2.23 -12.99 9.47
CA ASN A 71 -1.04 -13.67 9.02
C ASN A 71 0.20 -12.83 9.38
N PRO A 72 1.37 -13.45 9.60
CA PRO A 72 2.63 -12.73 9.51
C PRO A 72 2.82 -12.21 8.07
N PRO A 73 3.53 -11.08 7.87
CA PRO A 73 3.94 -10.64 6.53
C PRO A 73 4.60 -11.78 5.75
N LYS A 74 4.51 -11.74 4.43
CA LYS A 74 5.14 -12.73 3.54
C LYS A 74 6.65 -12.73 3.74
N GLN A 75 7.24 -11.55 3.83
CA GLN A 75 8.66 -11.31 3.98
C GLN A 75 8.87 -9.95 4.66
N VAL A 76 9.93 -9.86 5.47
CA VAL A 76 10.50 -8.61 5.97
C VAL A 76 11.85 -8.41 5.30
N ILE A 77 12.04 -7.25 4.68
CA ILE A 77 13.27 -6.83 4.01
C ILE A 77 13.93 -5.77 4.88
N ALA A 78 15.07 -6.08 5.50
CA ALA A 78 15.85 -5.11 6.26
C ALA A 78 17.00 -4.57 5.40
N TYR A 79 16.89 -3.31 4.97
CA TYR A 79 18.00 -2.59 4.37
C TYR A 79 18.82 -1.93 5.48
N ILE A 80 20.10 -2.30 5.58
CA ILE A 80 20.99 -1.82 6.63
C ILE A 80 21.79 -0.62 6.11
N GLU A 81 21.48 0.56 6.62
CA GLU A 81 22.28 1.77 6.45
C GLU A 81 23.39 1.80 7.49
N ALA A 82 24.53 2.40 7.14
CA ALA A 82 25.62 2.61 8.09
C ALA A 82 25.13 3.41 9.32
N PRO A 83 25.67 3.18 10.53
CA PRO A 83 25.19 3.85 11.74
C PRO A 83 25.24 5.38 11.65
N ASP A 84 26.25 5.92 10.96
CA ASP A 84 26.52 7.34 10.74
C ASP A 84 25.95 7.88 9.42
N ALA A 85 25.17 7.09 8.67
CA ALA A 85 24.55 7.53 7.42
C ALA A 85 23.74 8.82 7.63
N ALA A 86 24.03 9.85 6.83
CA ALA A 86 23.43 11.18 6.99
C ALA A 86 21.94 11.21 6.61
N ASN A 87 21.52 10.34 5.69
CA ASN A 87 20.17 10.22 5.18
C ASN A 87 19.88 8.76 4.80
N TYR A 88 18.75 8.51 4.15
CA TYR A 88 18.29 7.18 3.74
C TYR A 88 18.39 6.97 2.22
N SER A 89 19.18 7.78 1.51
CA SER A 89 19.14 7.80 0.05
C SER A 89 19.66 6.53 -0.60
N GLU A 90 20.61 5.82 0.01
CA GLU A 90 21.08 4.53 -0.50
C GLU A 90 19.96 3.49 -0.42
N ALA A 91 19.31 3.37 0.74
CA ALA A 91 18.14 2.53 0.93
C ALA A 91 17.01 2.90 -0.04
N GLN A 92 16.68 4.19 -0.16
CA GLN A 92 15.63 4.66 -1.07
C GLN A 92 15.91 4.26 -2.51
N ASN A 93 17.12 4.51 -3.01
CA ASN A 93 17.52 4.14 -4.37
C ASN A 93 17.44 2.63 -4.61
N TYR A 94 17.85 1.82 -3.62
CA TYR A 94 17.75 0.37 -3.75
C TYR A 94 16.29 -0.10 -3.73
N LEU A 95 15.48 0.39 -2.80
CA LEU A 95 14.08 0.00 -2.63
C LEU A 95 13.23 0.33 -3.86
N GLU A 96 13.61 1.33 -4.66
CA GLU A 96 12.97 1.61 -5.96
C GLU A 96 13.12 0.48 -6.99
N THR A 97 14.07 -0.43 -6.79
CA THR A 97 14.38 -1.52 -7.74
C THR A 97 13.75 -2.86 -7.36
N ILE A 98 13.09 -2.94 -6.20
CA ILE A 98 12.51 -4.18 -5.68
C ILE A 98 11.06 -3.99 -5.24
N LYS A 99 10.33 -5.11 -5.09
CA LYS A 99 8.93 -5.11 -4.66
C LYS A 99 8.81 -5.18 -3.14
N TRP A 100 7.94 -4.33 -2.60
CA TRP A 100 7.54 -4.27 -1.19
C TRP A 100 6.22 -3.47 -1.10
N ASP A 101 5.47 -3.61 0.00
CA ASP A 101 4.15 -2.96 0.14
C ASP A 101 4.18 -1.81 1.14
N TYR A 102 4.84 -2.02 2.28
CA TYR A 102 4.94 -1.07 3.38
C TYR A 102 6.40 -0.85 3.76
N VAL A 103 6.84 0.40 3.91
CA VAL A 103 8.16 0.74 4.46
C VAL A 103 8.06 1.45 5.81
N VAL A 104 9.03 1.17 6.68
CA VAL A 104 9.20 1.85 7.97
C VAL A 104 10.66 2.22 8.17
N VAL A 105 10.89 3.34 8.85
CA VAL A 105 12.21 3.76 9.33
C VAL A 105 12.14 3.91 10.85
N PRO A 106 12.39 2.84 11.63
CA PRO A 106 12.17 2.87 13.08
C PRO A 106 12.99 3.94 13.81
N SER A 107 14.23 4.15 13.36
CA SER A 107 15.14 5.16 13.92
C SER A 107 14.78 6.60 13.51
N ILE A 108 13.71 6.83 12.74
CA ILE A 108 13.25 8.19 12.39
C ILE A 108 12.82 8.99 13.63
N GLY A 109 12.46 8.27 14.71
CA GLY A 109 12.14 8.80 16.01
C GLY A 109 13.35 9.17 16.87
N GLN A 110 14.58 8.84 16.43
CA GLN A 110 15.76 8.85 17.27
C GLN A 110 16.78 9.93 16.88
N THR A 111 17.48 10.48 17.85
CA THR A 111 18.69 11.27 17.67
C THR A 111 19.86 10.38 17.24
N ALA A 112 20.99 10.99 16.83
CA ALA A 112 22.18 10.24 16.41
C ALA A 112 22.78 9.33 17.51
N ASP A 113 22.54 9.65 18.79
CA ASP A 113 22.92 8.82 19.94
C ASP A 113 21.85 7.80 20.35
N GLY A 114 20.82 7.58 19.53
CA GLY A 114 19.80 6.53 19.71
C GLY A 114 18.72 6.85 20.75
N LYS A 115 18.61 8.11 21.20
CA LYS A 115 17.57 8.55 22.14
C LYS A 115 16.33 9.04 21.39
N ALA A 116 15.17 9.02 22.05
CA ALA A 116 13.98 9.66 21.50
C ALA A 116 14.23 11.16 21.23
N ASP A 117 13.85 11.61 20.04
CA ASP A 117 13.96 13.01 19.62
C ASP A 117 12.65 13.76 19.93
N THR A 118 12.63 15.07 19.68
CA THR A 118 11.43 15.90 19.80
C THR A 118 10.42 15.59 18.70
N GLU A 119 9.12 15.67 19.01
CA GLU A 119 8.04 15.44 18.05
C GLU A 119 8.18 16.31 16.78
N ALA A 120 8.64 17.56 16.93
CA ALA A 120 8.88 18.46 15.79
C ALA A 120 9.96 17.91 14.83
N ASN A 121 11.08 17.42 15.35
CA ASN A 121 12.15 16.85 14.54
C ASN A 121 11.73 15.52 13.89
N ILE A 122 10.96 14.71 14.62
CA ILE A 122 10.39 13.44 14.11
C ILE A 122 9.43 13.74 12.96
N THR A 123 8.49 14.66 13.16
CA THR A 123 7.51 15.09 12.15
C THR A 123 8.18 15.66 10.91
N SER A 124 9.24 16.47 11.08
CA SER A 124 10.01 17.02 9.94
C SER A 124 10.63 15.90 9.10
N ARG A 125 11.37 14.97 9.72
CA ARG A 125 12.01 13.85 9.01
C ARG A 125 10.98 12.92 8.37
N ALA A 126 9.87 12.66 9.06
CA ALA A 126 8.77 11.89 8.51
C ALA A 126 8.16 12.56 7.27
N THR A 127 8.00 13.89 7.29
CA THR A 127 7.48 14.66 6.14
C THR A 127 8.43 14.62 4.94
N ASP A 128 9.74 14.70 5.18
CA ASP A 128 10.74 14.52 4.12
C ASP A 128 10.64 13.12 3.50
N PHE A 129 10.50 12.08 4.34
CA PHE A 129 10.33 10.70 3.87
C PHE A 129 9.01 10.49 3.11
N ALA A 130 7.92 11.10 3.59
CA ALA A 130 6.62 11.08 2.91
C ALA A 130 6.69 11.70 1.51
N THR A 131 7.54 12.71 1.31
CA THR A 131 7.75 13.31 -0.02
C THR A 131 8.31 12.30 -1.02
N TRP A 132 9.25 11.46 -0.59
CA TRP A 132 9.77 10.38 -1.44
C TRP A 132 8.66 9.37 -1.80
N ILE A 133 7.84 8.95 -0.84
CA ILE A 133 6.71 8.03 -1.10
C ILE A 133 5.71 8.62 -2.10
N LYS A 134 5.39 9.92 -1.97
CA LYS A 134 4.55 10.61 -2.96
C LYS A 134 5.17 10.57 -4.35
N GLN A 135 6.48 10.76 -4.48
CA GLN A 135 7.19 10.69 -5.76
C GLN A 135 7.18 9.29 -6.36
N LEU A 136 7.35 8.24 -5.54
CA LEU A 136 7.22 6.85 -5.98
C LEU A 136 5.86 6.62 -6.65
N ARG A 137 4.78 7.04 -5.98
CA ARG A 137 3.40 6.81 -6.47
C ARG A 137 3.03 7.68 -7.66
N SER A 138 3.37 8.97 -7.64
CA SER A 138 2.88 9.95 -8.63
C SER A 138 3.77 10.11 -9.85
N ALA A 139 5.09 9.96 -9.70
CA ALA A 139 6.06 10.22 -10.77
C ALA A 139 6.76 8.96 -11.28
N LYS A 140 7.04 7.99 -10.39
CA LYS A 140 7.73 6.74 -10.75
C LYS A 140 6.78 5.56 -10.97
N ASP A 141 5.49 5.76 -10.69
CA ASP A 141 4.45 4.75 -10.88
C ASP A 141 4.73 3.44 -10.11
N ILE A 142 5.17 3.60 -8.86
CA ILE A 142 5.46 2.55 -7.89
C ILE A 142 4.46 2.67 -6.73
N ARG A 143 3.56 1.69 -6.62
CA ARG A 143 2.43 1.68 -5.67
C ARG A 143 2.82 1.11 -4.32
N VAL A 144 3.37 1.96 -3.46
CA VAL A 144 3.86 1.58 -2.14
C VAL A 144 3.39 2.55 -1.07
N LYS A 145 3.49 2.14 0.21
CA LYS A 145 3.09 2.96 1.35
C LYS A 145 4.19 3.04 2.41
N ALA A 146 4.17 4.09 3.21
CA ALA A 146 5.01 4.19 4.42
C ALA A 146 4.16 4.33 5.68
N VAL A 147 4.58 3.67 6.75
CA VAL A 147 4.04 3.92 8.09
C VAL A 147 5.00 4.85 8.82
N LEU A 148 4.52 6.06 9.11
CA LEU A 148 5.33 7.15 9.63
C LEU A 148 4.70 7.76 10.89
N PRO A 149 5.52 8.10 11.90
CA PRO A 149 5.02 8.71 13.13
C PRO A 149 4.68 10.20 12.90
N HIS A 150 3.51 10.63 13.37
CA HIS A 150 3.07 12.03 13.37
C HIS A 150 3.23 12.77 12.02
N CYS A 151 2.91 12.11 10.92
CA CYS A 151 3.13 12.63 9.57
C CYS A 151 1.80 12.93 8.85
N PRO A 152 1.20 14.13 9.03
CA PRO A 152 -0.01 14.53 8.33
C PRO A 152 0.29 14.89 6.87
N ALA A 153 0.62 13.89 6.06
CA ALA A 153 1.14 14.08 4.72
C ALA A 153 0.06 14.35 3.66
N ASP A 154 -1.23 14.23 3.96
CA ASP A 154 -2.33 14.36 2.98
C ASP A 154 -2.11 13.49 1.74
N SER A 155 -1.83 12.20 1.97
CA SER A 155 -1.65 11.22 0.89
C SER A 155 -2.07 9.82 1.31
N GLU A 156 -2.66 9.11 0.35
CA GLU A 156 -3.07 7.72 0.46
C GLU A 156 -1.87 6.76 0.64
N GLY A 157 -0.68 7.20 0.23
CA GLY A 157 0.57 6.43 0.37
C GLY A 157 1.23 6.55 1.76
N VAL A 158 0.68 7.34 2.68
CA VAL A 158 1.30 7.57 3.99
C VAL A 158 0.32 7.26 5.09
N ILE A 159 0.69 6.34 5.98
CA ILE A 159 -0.06 6.01 7.19
C ILE A 159 0.53 6.84 8.33
N ASN A 160 -0.23 7.84 8.77
CA ASN A 160 0.13 8.72 9.87
C ASN A 160 -0.19 8.05 11.22
N PHE A 161 0.76 7.31 11.76
CA PHE A 161 0.59 6.70 13.07
C PHE A 161 0.84 7.71 14.18
N ALA A 162 -0.14 7.91 15.06
CA ALA A 162 -0.16 9.05 15.98
C ALA A 162 -0.44 8.68 17.44
N THR A 163 -0.16 7.43 17.85
CA THR A 163 -0.26 7.01 19.25
C THR A 163 1.11 6.84 19.86
N ASP A 164 1.38 7.62 20.91
CA ASP A 164 2.52 7.43 21.83
C ASP A 164 2.08 6.73 23.12
N ASP A 165 3.04 6.57 24.04
CA ASP A 165 2.82 5.99 25.36
C ASP A 165 2.14 4.61 25.30
N ILE A 166 2.53 3.80 24.32
CA ILE A 166 1.98 2.47 24.06
C ILE A 166 2.61 1.50 25.07
N LYS A 167 1.85 1.15 26.11
CA LYS A 167 2.35 0.33 27.22
C LYS A 167 2.16 -1.15 26.91
N THR A 168 3.26 -1.90 26.95
CA THR A 168 3.25 -3.36 26.95
C THR A 168 3.72 -3.88 28.30
N ALA A 169 3.73 -5.20 28.49
CA ALA A 169 4.31 -5.80 29.70
C ALA A 169 5.83 -5.55 29.82
N ALA A 170 6.53 -5.34 28.71
CA ALA A 170 7.98 -5.20 28.68
C ALA A 170 8.44 -3.74 28.82
N ARG A 171 7.80 -2.82 28.09
CA ARG A 171 8.18 -1.40 28.01
C ARG A 171 7.05 -0.54 27.43
N THR A 172 7.27 0.76 27.46
CA THR A 172 6.47 1.75 26.73
C THR A 172 7.13 2.06 25.40
N TYR A 173 6.36 2.08 24.31
CA TYR A 173 6.83 2.49 22.98
C TYR A 173 6.32 3.89 22.62
N THR A 174 7.16 4.63 21.90
CA THR A 174 6.72 5.82 21.15
C THR A 174 6.05 5.42 19.84
N ALA A 175 5.38 6.36 19.17
CA ALA A 175 4.79 6.12 17.86
C ALA A 175 5.82 5.62 16.84
N ALA A 176 7.01 6.23 16.83
CA ALA A 176 8.08 5.87 15.89
C ALA A 176 8.56 4.42 16.06
N GLU A 177 8.76 3.99 17.31
CA GLU A 177 9.22 2.63 17.62
C GLU A 177 8.16 1.57 17.36
N TYR A 178 6.88 1.96 17.29
CA TYR A 178 5.77 1.05 17.06
C TYR A 178 5.31 1.00 15.59
N CYS A 179 5.85 1.86 14.72
CA CYS A 179 5.51 1.86 13.29
C CYS A 179 5.79 0.51 12.62
N SER A 180 6.85 -0.21 13.02
CA SER A 180 7.17 -1.55 12.49
C SER A 180 6.04 -2.54 12.77
N ARG A 181 5.46 -2.48 13.98
CA ARG A 181 4.34 -3.32 14.39
C ARG A 181 3.09 -3.05 13.57
N ILE A 182 2.81 -1.77 13.31
CA ILE A 182 1.67 -1.33 12.49
C ILE A 182 1.87 -1.74 11.03
N ALA A 183 3.05 -1.55 10.44
CA ALA A 183 3.32 -2.02 9.07
C ALA A 183 3.16 -3.54 8.95
N GLY A 184 3.66 -4.30 9.93
CA GLY A 184 3.42 -5.74 10.04
C GLY A 184 1.94 -6.10 10.10
N MET A 185 1.19 -5.41 10.96
CA MET A 185 -0.26 -5.58 11.10
C MET A 185 -0.99 -5.37 9.77
N LEU A 186 -0.71 -4.27 9.07
CA LEU A 186 -1.35 -3.92 7.81
C LEU A 186 -0.98 -4.92 6.71
N ALA A 187 0.31 -5.23 6.54
CA ALA A 187 0.77 -6.24 5.57
C ALA A 187 0.24 -7.65 5.88
N GLY A 188 -0.07 -7.95 7.13
CA GLY A 188 -0.63 -9.20 7.60
C GLY A 188 -2.16 -9.26 7.63
N THR A 189 -2.85 -8.23 7.14
CA THR A 189 -4.31 -8.14 7.07
C THR A 189 -4.77 -8.58 5.68
N SER A 190 -5.71 -9.53 5.60
CA SER A 190 -6.29 -9.92 4.30
C SER A 190 -7.07 -8.77 3.68
N LEU A 191 -6.96 -8.59 2.36
CA LEU A 191 -7.75 -7.61 1.59
C LEU A 191 -9.26 -7.78 1.71
N ASN A 192 -9.77 -8.91 2.23
CA ASN A 192 -11.19 -9.10 2.48
C ASN A 192 -11.70 -8.35 3.72
N ILE A 193 -10.81 -7.95 4.64
CA ILE A 193 -11.17 -7.27 5.89
C ILE A 193 -10.44 -5.94 6.03
N SER A 194 -10.92 -5.11 6.96
CA SER A 194 -10.20 -3.90 7.39
C SER A 194 -9.43 -4.17 8.68
N ALA A 195 -8.34 -3.42 8.89
CA ALA A 195 -7.63 -3.39 10.16
C ALA A 195 -8.35 -2.51 11.21
N THR A 196 -9.48 -1.89 10.87
CA THR A 196 -10.36 -1.20 11.84
C THR A 196 -10.78 -2.16 12.95
N TYR A 197 -10.57 -1.76 14.20
CA TYR A 197 -10.76 -2.59 15.40
C TYR A 197 -9.92 -3.87 15.48
N ALA A 198 -8.85 -3.99 14.69
CA ALA A 198 -7.86 -5.05 14.85
C ALA A 198 -7.22 -4.97 16.26
N PRO A 199 -7.30 -6.03 17.08
CA PRO A 199 -6.76 -6.03 18.43
C PRO A 199 -5.23 -6.16 18.46
N LEU A 200 -4.60 -5.54 19.45
CA LEU A 200 -3.19 -5.69 19.79
C LEU A 200 -3.09 -6.33 21.17
N ALA A 201 -3.05 -7.67 21.22
CA ALA A 201 -3.11 -8.44 22.47
C ALA A 201 -1.87 -8.22 23.36
N GLU A 202 -0.76 -7.82 22.77
CA GLU A 202 0.49 -7.49 23.45
C GLU A 202 0.48 -6.12 24.13
N VAL A 203 -0.46 -5.24 23.78
CA VAL A 203 -0.58 -3.89 24.34
C VAL A 203 -1.55 -3.90 25.51
N VAL A 204 -1.06 -3.44 26.65
CA VAL A 204 -1.79 -3.38 27.92
C VAL A 204 -2.65 -2.12 27.99
N ASP A 205 -2.09 -0.98 27.57
CA ASP A 205 -2.77 0.31 27.66
C ASP A 205 -2.17 1.34 26.70
N VAL A 206 -2.97 2.36 26.38
CA VAL A 206 -2.60 3.53 25.56
C VAL A 206 -3.25 4.78 26.18
N PRO A 207 -2.87 6.01 25.80
CA PRO A 207 -3.58 7.20 26.24
C PRO A 207 -5.09 7.15 25.95
N HIS A 208 -5.92 7.52 26.93
CA HIS A 208 -7.38 7.46 26.80
C HIS A 208 -7.90 8.77 26.22
N LEU A 209 -8.31 8.73 24.95
CA LEU A 209 -8.97 9.83 24.26
C LEU A 209 -10.49 9.73 24.39
N LYS A 210 -11.15 10.87 24.61
CA LYS A 210 -12.61 11.00 24.54
C LYS A 210 -13.07 10.75 23.11
N LYS A 211 -14.36 10.41 22.94
CA LYS A 211 -14.91 10.09 21.62
C LYS A 211 -14.69 11.22 20.62
N GLU A 212 -14.91 12.45 21.03
CA GLU A 212 -14.77 13.63 20.17
C GLU A 212 -13.31 13.83 19.73
N GLU A 213 -12.35 13.54 20.61
CA GLU A 213 -10.91 13.63 20.31
C GLU A 213 -10.47 12.53 19.34
N ARG A 214 -11.04 11.33 19.48
CA ARG A 214 -10.81 10.22 18.54
C ARG A 214 -11.38 10.52 17.16
N ASP A 215 -12.66 10.89 17.10
CA ASP A 215 -13.33 11.21 15.84
C ASP A 215 -12.57 12.32 15.10
N ALA A 216 -12.14 13.39 15.80
CA ALA A 216 -11.31 14.45 15.23
C ALA A 216 -9.91 13.98 14.77
N ALA A 217 -9.30 13.01 15.46
CA ALA A 217 -8.03 12.44 15.04
C ALA A 217 -8.18 11.62 13.74
N ILE A 218 -9.23 10.80 13.64
CA ILE A 218 -9.55 10.02 12.44
C ILE A 218 -9.85 10.95 11.27
N ASP A 219 -10.66 12.00 11.46
CA ASP A 219 -10.97 12.98 10.43
C ASP A 219 -9.74 13.76 9.94
N ALA A 220 -8.73 13.91 10.82
CA ALA A 220 -7.43 14.48 10.48
C ALA A 220 -6.44 13.47 9.85
N GLY A 221 -6.92 12.29 9.45
CA GLY A 221 -6.12 11.25 8.80
C GLY A 221 -5.09 10.60 9.73
N LYS A 222 -5.38 10.50 11.03
CA LYS A 222 -4.49 9.84 12.00
C LYS A 222 -4.94 8.41 12.25
N LEU A 223 -4.03 7.44 12.10
CA LEU A 223 -4.22 6.10 12.64
C LEU A 223 -3.83 6.11 14.12
N ILE A 224 -4.80 5.79 14.99
CA ILE A 224 -4.62 5.76 16.44
C ILE A 224 -5.05 4.43 17.04
N LEU A 225 -4.47 4.10 18.19
CA LEU A 225 -4.90 2.99 19.04
C LEU A 225 -5.83 3.50 20.14
N ILE A 226 -6.77 2.65 20.54
CA ILE A 226 -7.73 2.93 21.61
C ILE A 226 -7.83 1.74 22.56
N ASN A 227 -8.12 2.02 23.82
CA ASN A 227 -8.56 1.02 24.79
C ASN A 227 -10.09 1.09 24.93
N ASP A 228 -10.81 0.04 24.55
CA ASP A 228 -12.28 -0.01 24.64
C ASP A 228 -12.81 -0.46 26.01
N GLY A 229 -11.93 -0.52 27.01
CA GLY A 229 -12.22 -1.05 28.34
C GLY A 229 -12.08 -2.57 28.45
N LYS A 230 -11.80 -3.27 27.35
CA LYS A 230 -11.50 -4.71 27.34
C LYS A 230 -10.17 -5.02 26.68
N LYS A 231 -9.83 -4.32 25.59
CA LYS A 231 -8.60 -4.55 24.83
C LYS A 231 -8.14 -3.29 24.11
N VAL A 232 -6.85 -3.24 23.82
CA VAL A 232 -6.29 -2.23 22.91
C VAL A 232 -6.46 -2.69 21.46
N LYS A 233 -6.87 -1.77 20.59
CA LYS A 233 -7.14 -2.01 19.17
C LYS A 233 -6.92 -0.75 18.33
N ILE A 234 -6.76 -0.90 17.01
CA ILE A 234 -6.84 0.23 16.07
C ILE A 234 -8.26 0.81 16.13
N ASP A 235 -8.39 2.15 16.17
CA ASP A 235 -9.72 2.78 16.13
C ASP A 235 -10.33 2.71 14.74
N ARG A 236 -9.62 3.24 13.72
CA ARG A 236 -9.97 3.12 12.30
C ARG A 236 -8.73 3.02 11.43
N ALA A 237 -8.76 2.16 10.43
CA ALA A 237 -7.65 1.94 9.49
C ALA A 237 -7.65 2.98 8.36
N VAL A 238 -7.30 4.21 8.71
CA VAL A 238 -7.17 5.33 7.78
C VAL A 238 -5.71 5.67 7.49
N ASN A 239 -5.46 6.19 6.28
CA ASN A 239 -4.20 6.82 5.91
C ASN A 239 -4.26 8.34 6.15
N SER A 240 -3.22 9.06 5.75
CA SER A 240 -3.08 10.50 5.97
C SER A 240 -3.87 11.39 5.02
N PHE A 241 -4.53 10.84 4.00
CA PHE A 241 -5.30 11.61 3.03
C PHE A 241 -6.53 12.24 3.66
N VAL A 242 -6.72 13.54 3.45
CA VAL A 242 -7.87 14.30 3.97
C VAL A 242 -8.53 15.09 2.85
N THR A 243 -7.75 15.69 1.94
CA THR A 243 -8.25 16.64 0.92
C THR A 243 -8.81 15.92 -0.31
N THR A 244 -10.11 15.64 -0.32
CA THR A 244 -10.79 15.04 -1.48
C THR A 244 -10.74 15.95 -2.71
N ILE A 245 -10.55 15.35 -3.89
CA ILE A 245 -10.59 16.02 -5.20
C ILE A 245 -11.49 15.23 -6.16
N GLU A 246 -11.80 15.80 -7.34
CA GLU A 246 -12.77 15.23 -8.31
C GLU A 246 -12.57 13.74 -8.62
N ASN A 247 -11.31 13.24 -8.57
CA ASN A 247 -10.96 11.85 -8.85
C ASN A 247 -10.43 11.06 -7.62
N LYS A 248 -10.48 11.64 -6.41
CA LYS A 248 -10.09 10.97 -5.16
C LYS A 248 -11.06 11.35 -4.04
N GLY A 249 -12.02 10.47 -3.80
CA GLY A 249 -13.04 10.63 -2.75
C GLY A 249 -12.63 10.03 -1.40
N GLU A 250 -13.61 9.88 -0.51
CA GLU A 250 -13.45 9.35 0.85
C GLU A 250 -12.86 7.94 0.90
N ASP A 251 -13.11 7.11 -0.11
CA ASP A 251 -12.60 5.74 -0.14
C ASP A 251 -11.06 5.69 -0.21
N PHE A 252 -10.40 6.72 -0.77
CA PHE A 252 -8.95 6.83 -0.78
C PHE A 252 -8.35 7.04 0.62
N LYS A 253 -9.17 7.34 1.64
CA LYS A 253 -8.71 7.44 3.03
C LYS A 253 -8.54 6.08 3.69
N LYS A 254 -9.19 5.03 3.17
CA LYS A 254 -9.22 3.69 3.77
C LYS A 254 -8.06 2.84 3.28
N ILE A 255 -7.30 2.29 4.22
CA ILE A 255 -6.10 1.49 3.90
C ILE A 255 -6.45 0.28 3.04
N LYS A 256 -7.51 -0.47 3.41
CA LYS A 256 -8.00 -1.65 2.66
C LYS A 256 -8.23 -1.33 1.18
N ILE A 257 -8.91 -0.22 0.91
CA ILE A 257 -9.25 0.18 -0.46
C ILE A 257 -7.98 0.49 -1.24
N VAL A 258 -7.07 1.28 -0.66
CA VAL A 258 -5.80 1.63 -1.30
C VAL A 258 -4.92 0.41 -1.56
N ASP A 259 -4.91 -0.58 -0.66
CA ASP A 259 -4.18 -1.83 -0.88
C ASP A 259 -4.75 -2.65 -2.06
N ILE A 260 -6.08 -2.73 -2.21
CA ILE A 260 -6.70 -3.38 -3.38
C ILE A 260 -6.39 -2.61 -4.66
N MET A 261 -6.45 -1.27 -4.62
CA MET A 261 -6.10 -0.42 -5.77
C MET A 261 -4.65 -0.61 -6.21
N ASP A 262 -3.73 -0.64 -5.25
CA ASP A 262 -2.30 -0.85 -5.49
C ASP A 262 -2.04 -2.25 -6.07
N LEU A 263 -2.72 -3.29 -5.57
CA LEU A 263 -2.62 -4.65 -6.09
C LEU A 263 -3.11 -4.73 -7.55
N ILE A 264 -4.28 -4.17 -7.84
CA ILE A 264 -4.86 -4.14 -9.20
C ILE A 264 -3.89 -3.48 -10.17
N HIS A 265 -3.35 -2.34 -9.77
CA HIS A 265 -2.41 -1.60 -10.59
C HIS A 265 -1.14 -2.42 -10.88
N ASP A 266 -0.52 -2.98 -9.85
CA ASP A 266 0.73 -3.72 -9.98
C ASP A 266 0.56 -5.03 -10.76
N ASP A 267 -0.53 -5.76 -10.55
CA ASP A 267 -0.85 -6.98 -11.29
C ASP A 267 -1.04 -6.69 -12.78
N ILE A 268 -1.83 -5.66 -13.13
CA ILE A 268 -2.08 -5.29 -14.54
C ILE A 268 -0.79 -4.82 -15.20
N LYS A 269 -0.04 -3.92 -14.54
CA LYS A 269 1.21 -3.36 -15.07
C LYS A 269 2.24 -4.46 -15.32
N SER A 270 2.54 -5.27 -14.31
CA SER A 270 3.54 -6.34 -14.43
C SER A 270 3.13 -7.39 -15.47
N THR A 271 1.86 -7.79 -15.49
CA THR A 271 1.39 -8.78 -16.48
C THR A 271 1.47 -8.22 -17.90
N ALA A 272 1.15 -6.94 -18.11
CA ALA A 272 1.27 -6.29 -19.40
C ALA A 272 2.73 -6.13 -19.84
N GLU A 273 3.64 -5.69 -18.96
CA GLU A 273 5.08 -5.58 -19.24
C GLU A 273 5.68 -6.94 -19.59
N ASP A 274 5.36 -7.97 -18.79
CA ASP A 274 5.95 -9.29 -18.94
C ASP A 274 5.37 -10.06 -20.11
N ASN A 275 4.11 -9.85 -20.51
CA ASN A 275 3.44 -10.75 -21.45
C ASN A 275 2.88 -10.07 -22.70
N TYR A 276 2.79 -8.75 -22.73
CA TYR A 276 2.08 -8.05 -23.79
C TYR A 276 2.94 -7.01 -24.52
N ILE A 277 3.56 -6.10 -23.78
CA ILE A 277 4.35 -4.99 -24.33
C ILE A 277 5.55 -5.54 -25.12
N GLY A 278 5.68 -5.11 -26.37
CA GLY A 278 6.77 -5.54 -27.28
C GLY A 278 6.61 -6.96 -27.84
N LYS A 279 5.56 -7.70 -27.45
CA LYS A 279 5.30 -9.08 -27.90
C LYS A 279 4.17 -9.18 -28.93
N TYR A 280 3.25 -8.22 -28.91
CA TYR A 280 2.10 -8.17 -29.82
C TYR A 280 2.12 -6.88 -30.65
N PRO A 281 1.60 -6.91 -31.90
CA PRO A 281 1.41 -5.70 -32.69
C PRO A 281 0.37 -4.80 -32.02
N ASN A 282 0.59 -3.48 -32.08
CA ASN A 282 -0.31 -2.49 -31.49
C ASN A 282 -1.45 -2.11 -32.46
N ASP A 283 -2.19 -3.10 -32.95
CA ASP A 283 -3.42 -2.88 -33.70
C ASP A 283 -4.65 -2.96 -32.78
N TYR A 284 -5.81 -2.60 -33.33
CA TYR A 284 -7.06 -2.54 -32.56
C TYR A 284 -7.48 -3.90 -32.01
N ASP A 285 -7.32 -4.97 -32.80
CA ASP A 285 -7.73 -6.32 -32.40
C ASP A 285 -6.94 -6.79 -31.18
N HIS A 286 -5.63 -6.57 -31.18
CA HIS A 286 -4.79 -6.90 -30.03
C HIS A 286 -5.14 -6.02 -28.83
N LYS A 287 -5.35 -4.71 -29.00
CA LYS A 287 -5.84 -3.84 -27.90
C LYS A 287 -7.14 -4.38 -27.29
N CYS A 288 -8.07 -4.88 -28.11
CA CYS A 288 -9.29 -5.53 -27.64
C CYS A 288 -9.00 -6.83 -26.86
N LEU A 289 -8.02 -7.65 -27.29
CA LEU A 289 -7.58 -8.83 -26.53
C LEU A 289 -7.00 -8.46 -25.17
N LEU A 290 -6.19 -7.39 -25.08
CA LEU A 290 -5.68 -6.90 -23.79
C LEU A 290 -6.83 -6.45 -22.88
N VAL A 291 -7.78 -5.69 -23.41
CA VAL A 291 -8.98 -5.25 -22.65
C VAL A 291 -9.78 -6.46 -22.17
N ALA A 292 -9.99 -7.47 -23.01
CA ALA A 292 -10.67 -8.71 -22.63
C ALA A 292 -9.91 -9.47 -21.53
N ALA A 293 -8.58 -9.53 -21.60
CA ALA A 293 -7.76 -10.17 -20.58
C ALA A 293 -7.85 -9.42 -19.23
N ILE A 294 -7.80 -8.09 -19.23
CA ILE A 294 -7.98 -7.28 -18.01
C ILE A 294 -9.39 -7.46 -17.43
N ASN A 295 -10.42 -7.56 -18.27
CA ASN A 295 -11.77 -7.87 -17.81
C ASN A 295 -11.86 -9.24 -17.15
N GLY A 296 -11.16 -10.26 -17.69
CA GLY A 296 -11.05 -11.57 -17.05
C GLY A 296 -10.31 -11.53 -15.70
N TYR A 297 -9.36 -10.61 -15.52
CA TYR A 297 -8.73 -10.35 -14.22
C TYR A 297 -9.72 -9.76 -13.22
N PHE A 298 -10.53 -8.77 -13.62
CA PHE A 298 -11.56 -8.18 -12.75
C PHE A 298 -12.62 -9.20 -12.33
N GLU A 299 -13.04 -10.10 -13.23
CA GLU A 299 -13.94 -11.21 -12.90
C GLU A 299 -13.35 -12.12 -11.80
N GLY A 300 -12.03 -12.35 -11.80
CA GLY A 300 -11.34 -13.05 -10.72
C GLY A 300 -11.46 -12.33 -9.37
N LEU A 301 -11.33 -11.01 -9.36
CA LEU A 301 -11.46 -10.20 -8.13
C LEU A 301 -12.89 -10.14 -7.59
N GLU A 302 -13.88 -10.16 -8.48
CA GLU A 302 -15.30 -10.29 -8.09
C GLU A 302 -15.56 -11.64 -7.40
N LEU A 303 -15.05 -12.74 -7.97
CA LEU A 303 -15.19 -14.08 -7.39
C LEU A 303 -14.54 -14.19 -6.01
N ASP A 304 -13.41 -13.49 -5.82
CA ASP A 304 -12.69 -13.44 -4.55
C ASP A 304 -13.32 -12.48 -3.52
N GLY A 305 -14.36 -11.73 -3.89
CA GLY A 305 -15.06 -10.78 -3.00
C GLY A 305 -14.28 -9.48 -2.75
N LEU A 306 -13.35 -9.13 -3.64
CA LEU A 306 -12.58 -7.89 -3.57
C LEU A 306 -13.27 -6.75 -4.34
N LEU A 307 -13.96 -7.08 -5.43
CA LEU A 307 -14.81 -6.15 -6.17
C LEU A 307 -16.29 -6.49 -5.97
N ASP A 308 -17.13 -5.46 -5.96
CA ASP A 308 -18.58 -5.65 -5.88
C ASP A 308 -19.04 -6.26 -7.19
N SER A 309 -19.90 -7.28 -7.14
CA SER A 309 -20.49 -7.93 -8.32
C SER A 309 -22.01 -7.71 -8.40
N SER A 310 -22.55 -6.76 -7.62
CA SER A 310 -23.99 -6.55 -7.46
C SER A 310 -24.67 -5.92 -8.69
N ILE A 311 -23.93 -5.20 -9.54
CA ILE A 311 -24.47 -4.56 -10.75
C ILE A 311 -23.83 -5.17 -11.99
N GLU A 312 -24.67 -5.67 -12.91
CA GLU A 312 -24.20 -6.21 -14.18
C GLU A 312 -23.50 -5.13 -15.02
N GLY A 313 -22.33 -5.47 -15.56
CA GLY A 313 -21.56 -4.56 -16.43
C GLY A 313 -20.69 -3.53 -15.69
N GLN A 314 -20.64 -3.56 -14.34
CA GLN A 314 -19.60 -2.85 -13.59
C GLN A 314 -18.25 -3.58 -13.68
N ASN A 315 -17.19 -2.98 -13.13
CA ASN A 315 -15.82 -3.54 -13.15
C ASN A 315 -15.32 -3.85 -14.56
N ARG A 316 -15.22 -2.82 -15.40
CA ARG A 316 -14.82 -2.98 -16.81
C ARG A 316 -13.64 -2.11 -17.18
N ALA A 317 -12.73 -2.71 -17.94
CA ALA A 317 -11.72 -2.05 -18.71
C ALA A 317 -12.24 -1.74 -20.13
N GLU A 318 -11.83 -0.60 -20.65
CA GLU A 318 -12.05 -0.18 -22.02
C GLU A 318 -10.88 0.64 -22.55
N ILE A 319 -10.81 0.80 -23.87
CA ILE A 319 -9.88 1.76 -24.48
C ILE A 319 -10.20 3.16 -23.97
N ASP A 320 -9.19 3.84 -23.44
CA ASP A 320 -9.32 5.21 -22.96
C ASP A 320 -9.42 6.17 -24.15
N LEU A 321 -10.66 6.46 -24.51
CA LEU A 321 -10.99 7.33 -25.62
C LEU A 321 -10.40 8.74 -25.46
N ASP A 322 -10.37 9.29 -24.25
CA ASP A 322 -9.91 10.66 -24.03
C ASP A 322 -8.38 10.74 -24.13
N ALA A 323 -7.68 9.77 -23.56
CA ALA A 323 -6.22 9.66 -23.72
C ALA A 323 -5.84 9.38 -25.18
N GLN A 324 -6.61 8.56 -25.90
CA GLN A 324 -6.38 8.29 -27.31
C GLN A 324 -6.62 9.54 -28.17
N LYS A 325 -7.67 10.32 -27.90
CA LYS A 325 -7.91 11.64 -28.53
C LYS A 325 -6.73 12.59 -28.29
N ALA A 326 -6.18 12.62 -27.07
CA ALA A 326 -5.03 13.46 -26.74
C ALA A 326 -3.75 13.02 -27.50
N CYS A 327 -3.50 11.71 -27.58
CA CYS A 327 -2.37 11.14 -28.33
C CYS A 327 -2.45 11.52 -29.82
N LEU A 328 -3.58 11.27 -30.48
CA LEU A 328 -3.76 11.57 -31.91
C LEU A 328 -3.59 13.07 -32.21
N LYS A 329 -4.16 13.94 -31.36
CA LYS A 329 -3.95 15.39 -31.46
C LYS A 329 -2.49 15.79 -31.33
N SER A 330 -1.74 15.18 -30.40
CA SER A 330 -0.31 15.45 -30.21
C SER A 330 0.54 15.05 -31.42
N GLN A 331 0.05 14.12 -32.23
CA GLN A 331 0.66 13.68 -33.49
C GLN A 331 0.23 14.52 -34.70
N GLY A 332 -0.62 15.53 -34.51
CA GLY A 332 -1.14 16.39 -35.58
C GLY A 332 -2.27 15.77 -36.41
N ILE A 333 -2.90 14.70 -35.92
CA ILE A 333 -4.05 14.07 -36.58
C ILE A 333 -5.32 14.86 -36.26
N ASP A 334 -6.04 15.30 -37.30
CA ASP A 334 -7.34 15.95 -37.15
C ASP A 334 -8.43 14.91 -36.88
N ILE A 335 -8.95 14.94 -35.64
CA ILE A 335 -10.00 14.02 -35.18
C ILE A 335 -11.41 14.62 -35.22
N SER A 336 -11.58 15.84 -35.74
CA SER A 336 -12.85 16.58 -35.67
C SER A 336 -14.02 15.92 -36.41
N THR A 337 -13.70 15.11 -37.42
CA THR A 337 -14.68 14.39 -38.25
C THR A 337 -14.75 12.90 -37.92
N MET A 338 -13.88 12.40 -37.04
CA MET A 338 -13.80 10.99 -36.69
C MET A 338 -14.84 10.62 -35.64
N LYS A 339 -15.49 9.47 -35.84
CA LYS A 339 -16.34 8.83 -34.84
C LYS A 339 -15.51 8.22 -33.73
N ASP A 340 -16.09 8.06 -32.55
CA ASP A 340 -15.38 7.46 -31.41
C ASP A 340 -14.82 6.06 -31.72
N GLN A 341 -15.51 5.26 -32.54
CA GLN A 341 -15.00 3.96 -32.98
C GLN A 341 -13.75 4.08 -33.87
N GLU A 342 -13.75 5.01 -34.83
CA GLU A 342 -12.58 5.28 -35.69
C GLU A 342 -11.40 5.79 -34.86
N ILE A 343 -11.69 6.59 -33.83
CA ILE A 343 -10.69 7.05 -32.86
C ILE A 343 -10.11 5.85 -32.10
N LYS A 344 -10.95 4.94 -31.58
CA LYS A 344 -10.50 3.72 -30.85
C LYS A 344 -9.65 2.79 -31.73
N GLU A 345 -9.99 2.67 -33.01
CA GLU A 345 -9.27 1.83 -33.98
C GLU A 345 -7.96 2.47 -34.49
N SER A 346 -7.76 3.76 -34.24
CA SER A 346 -6.59 4.47 -34.75
C SER A 346 -5.27 3.94 -34.19
N ASN A 347 -4.26 3.94 -35.06
CA ASN A 347 -2.90 3.58 -34.70
C ASN A 347 -2.31 4.64 -33.76
N THR A 348 -1.77 4.19 -32.63
CA THR A 348 -1.15 5.06 -31.59
C THR A 348 0.33 4.75 -31.43
N GLY A 349 0.99 4.27 -32.49
CA GLY A 349 2.39 3.87 -32.51
C GLY A 349 2.64 2.68 -31.58
N SER A 350 3.44 2.88 -30.54
CA SER A 350 3.71 1.89 -29.49
C SER A 350 2.88 2.12 -28.22
N GLN A 351 2.01 3.13 -28.18
CA GLN A 351 1.25 3.48 -26.99
C GLN A 351 -0.10 2.77 -26.98
N VAL A 352 -0.50 2.23 -25.83
CA VAL A 352 -1.82 1.64 -25.58
C VAL A 352 -2.45 2.42 -24.44
N PHE A 353 -3.69 2.88 -24.63
CA PHE A 353 -4.43 3.63 -23.63
C PHE A 353 -5.66 2.85 -23.22
N VAL A 354 -5.67 2.36 -21.99
CA VAL A 354 -6.77 1.58 -21.40
C VAL A 354 -7.10 2.21 -20.05
N LYS A 355 -8.39 2.34 -19.75
CA LYS A 355 -8.88 2.74 -18.44
C LYS A 355 -9.78 1.65 -17.89
N GLY A 356 -9.71 1.44 -16.57
CA GLY A 356 -10.60 0.53 -15.84
C GLY A 356 -11.43 1.30 -14.85
N GLN A 357 -12.72 0.97 -14.77
CA GLN A 357 -13.60 1.40 -13.70
C GLN A 357 -13.94 0.19 -12.85
N VAL A 358 -13.62 0.23 -11.55
CA VAL A 358 -13.91 -0.84 -10.59
C VAL A 358 -14.61 -0.29 -9.35
N VAL A 359 -15.41 -1.12 -8.70
CA VAL A 359 -16.09 -0.85 -7.44
C VAL A 359 -15.52 -1.80 -6.40
N ILE A 360 -14.63 -1.30 -5.55
CA ILE A 360 -13.97 -2.12 -4.52
C ILE A 360 -14.93 -2.34 -3.35
N LEU A 361 -15.04 -3.58 -2.88
CA LEU A 361 -15.85 -3.89 -1.70
C LEU A 361 -15.17 -3.38 -0.44
N ASP A 362 -15.84 -2.49 0.26
CA ASP A 362 -15.40 -2.02 1.56
C ASP A 362 -15.69 -3.04 2.69
N ALA A 363 -15.06 -2.86 3.84
CA ALA A 363 -15.41 -3.57 5.05
C ALA A 363 -16.56 -2.89 5.79
N ILE A 364 -17.35 -3.67 6.54
CA ILE A 364 -18.32 -3.10 7.48
C ILE A 364 -17.54 -2.57 8.69
N GLU A 365 -17.42 -1.25 8.81
CA GLU A 365 -16.73 -0.58 9.93
C GLU A 365 -17.67 0.01 10.98
N ASP A 366 -18.93 0.27 10.62
CA ASP A 366 -19.94 0.87 11.48
C ASP A 366 -21.26 0.09 11.42
N ILE A 367 -21.88 -0.16 12.58
CA ILE A 367 -23.23 -0.76 12.67
C ILE A 367 -24.08 0.11 13.59
N LYS A 368 -25.21 0.61 13.06
CA LYS A 368 -26.24 1.27 13.86
C LYS A 368 -27.34 0.26 14.15
N PHE A 369 -27.47 -0.16 15.41
CA PHE A 369 -28.48 -1.10 15.86
C PHE A 369 -29.38 -0.45 16.91
N GLN A 370 -30.68 -0.40 16.65
CA GLN A 370 -31.68 0.17 17.56
C GLN A 370 -32.53 -0.96 18.13
N ILE A 371 -32.64 -1.01 19.46
CA ILE A 371 -33.53 -1.93 20.17
C ILE A 371 -34.66 -1.11 20.78
N TYR A 372 -35.90 -1.46 20.45
CA TYR A 372 -37.10 -0.94 21.08
C TYR A 372 -37.67 -2.02 22.01
N ILE A 373 -38.21 -1.60 23.15
CA ILE A 373 -38.92 -2.47 24.11
C ILE A 373 -40.39 -2.09 24.11
#